data_AF-A0A7X3G5T0-F1
#
_entry.id   AF-A0A7X3G5T0-F1
#
_cell.length_a   1.000
_cell.length_b   1.000
_cell.length_c   1.000
_cell.angle_alpha   90.00
_cell.angle_beta   90.00
_cell.angle_gamma   90.00
#
_symmetry.space_group_name_H-M   'P 1'
#
loop_
_entity.id
_entity.type
_entity.pdbx_description
1 polymer ?
#
loop_
_entity_poly.entity_id
_entity_poly.type
_entity_poly.pdbx_seq_one_letter_code
_entity_poly.pdbx_strand_id
1 'polypeptide(L)'
;MSGASAGGIKVPDWAKKLCEVLEPKSTTGDLVDGISTGKIKPDDSLYYDLGISPTELASLAWAINASVIDSFGRPGTKRYVTTVELQACKQVIDLMNLVFDRLGA
;
A
#
# COMPACT_ATOMS: atom_id res chain seq x y z
N MET A 1 23.99 -8.16 26.99
CA MET A 1 24.04 -9.03 25.80
C MET A 1 23.57 -8.19 24.63
N SER A 2 24.51 -7.85 23.74
CA SER A 2 24.27 -7.07 22.54
C SER A 2 23.39 -7.85 21.57
N GLY A 3 22.27 -7.26 21.16
CA GLY A 3 21.41 -7.79 20.10
C GLY A 3 21.18 -6.71 19.05
N ALA A 4 22.22 -6.40 18.27
CA ALA A 4 22.05 -5.58 17.08
C ALA A 4 21.76 -6.52 15.90
N SER A 5 20.49 -6.57 15.46
CA SER A 5 20.13 -6.58 14.04
C SER A 5 18.61 -6.73 13.87
N ALA A 6 17.95 -5.63 13.51
CA ALA A 6 16.94 -5.63 12.47
C ALA A 6 16.92 -4.22 11.89
N GLY A 7 17.73 -4.00 10.85
CA GLY A 7 17.64 -2.79 10.03
C GLY A 7 16.30 -2.84 9.28
N GLY A 8 15.23 -2.46 9.97
CA GLY A 8 13.89 -2.43 9.38
C GLY A 8 13.88 -1.52 8.17
N ILE A 9 13.19 -1.94 7.12
CA ILE A 9 12.97 -1.12 5.94
C ILE A 9 12.18 0.10 6.38
N LYS A 10 12.73 1.30 6.13
CA LYS A 10 12.01 2.54 6.43
C LYS A 10 10.84 2.67 5.47
N VAL A 11 9.62 2.44 5.97
CA VAL A 11 8.38 2.66 5.22
C VAL A 11 8.11 4.17 5.15
N PRO A 12 7.94 4.78 3.96
CA PRO A 12 7.61 6.19 3.84
C PRO A 12 6.17 6.47 4.31
N ASP A 13 5.89 7.69 4.76
CA ASP A 13 4.62 8.02 5.42
C ASP A 13 3.39 7.85 4.51
N TRP A 14 3.52 8.10 3.20
CA TRP A 14 2.44 7.82 2.24
C TRP A 14 2.11 6.32 2.16
N ALA A 15 3.13 5.46 2.24
CA ALA A 15 2.96 4.01 2.17
C ALA A 15 2.40 3.47 3.49
N LYS A 16 2.79 4.05 4.64
CA LYS A 16 2.12 3.76 5.92
C LYS A 16 0.63 4.10 5.83
N LYS A 17 0.29 5.27 5.29
CA LYS A 17 -1.12 5.65 5.16
C LYS A 17 -1.89 4.75 4.21
N LEU A 18 -1.25 4.28 3.15
CA LEU A 18 -1.83 3.27 2.27
C LEU A 18 -2.07 1.95 3.01
N CYS A 19 -1.12 1.49 3.84
CA CYS A 19 -1.30 0.29 4.67
C CYS A 19 -2.49 0.43 5.62
N GLU A 20 -2.63 1.56 6.31
CA GLU A 20 -3.79 1.83 7.19
C GLU A 20 -5.13 1.76 6.43
N VAL A 21 -5.16 2.15 5.16
CA VAL A 21 -6.36 2.04 4.31
C VAL A 21 -6.64 0.58 3.90
N LEU A 22 -5.60 -0.23 3.72
CA LEU A 22 -5.70 -1.64 3.31
C LEU A 22 -6.01 -2.59 4.46
N GLU A 23 -5.50 -2.31 5.66
CA GLU A 23 -5.58 -3.17 6.84
C GLU A 23 -7.00 -3.71 7.14
N PRO A 24 -8.08 -2.91 7.07
CA PRO A 24 -9.43 -3.42 7.29
C PRO A 24 -9.90 -4.49 6.29
N LYS A 25 -9.21 -4.63 5.15
CA LYS A 25 -9.47 -5.64 4.12
C LYS A 25 -8.44 -6.77 4.12
N SER A 26 -7.34 -6.59 4.83
CA SER A 26 -6.26 -7.57 4.89
C SER A 26 -6.59 -8.67 5.91
N THR A 27 -6.27 -9.91 5.57
CA THR A 27 -6.25 -11.03 6.52
C THR A 27 -4.93 -11.13 7.27
N THR A 28 -3.91 -10.46 6.75
CA THR A 28 -2.63 -10.26 7.43
C THR A 28 -2.78 -9.07 8.38
N GLY A 29 -2.37 -9.23 9.65
CA GLY A 29 -2.30 -8.13 10.62
C GLY A 29 -1.33 -7.02 10.19
N ASP A 30 -0.99 -6.12 11.11
CA ASP A 30 -0.15 -4.91 10.91
C ASP A 30 0.74 -4.96 9.64
N LEU A 31 0.25 -4.31 8.58
CA LEU A 31 0.87 -4.36 7.27
C LEU A 31 2.17 -3.55 7.26
N VAL A 32 2.23 -2.48 8.05
CA VAL A 32 3.41 -1.62 8.18
C VAL A 32 4.55 -2.39 8.83
N ASP A 33 4.28 -3.08 9.94
CA ASP A 33 5.26 -3.94 10.60
C ASP A 33 5.71 -5.06 9.66
N GLY A 34 4.76 -5.71 8.98
CA GLY A 34 5.03 -6.76 7.99
C GLY A 34 5.99 -6.33 6.89
N ILE A 35 5.78 -5.14 6.30
CA ILE A 35 6.68 -4.58 5.28
C ILE A 35 8.03 -4.19 5.90
N SER A 36 8.01 -3.53 7.05
CA SER A 36 9.24 -3.02 7.68
C SER A 36 10.20 -4.13 8.12
N THR A 37 9.66 -5.27 8.52
CA THR A 37 10.41 -6.46 8.93
C THR A 37 10.74 -7.42 7.78
N GLY A 38 10.21 -7.16 6.57
CA GLY A 38 10.41 -7.99 5.39
C GLY A 38 9.57 -9.29 5.39
N LYS A 39 8.58 -9.40 6.28
CA LYS A 39 7.60 -10.49 6.30
C LYS A 39 6.64 -10.39 5.12
N ILE A 40 6.21 -9.18 4.79
CA ILE A 40 5.45 -8.86 3.58
C ILE A 40 6.44 -8.36 2.54
N LYS A 41 6.45 -8.99 1.37
CA LYS A 41 7.38 -8.73 0.29
C LYS A 41 6.68 -8.05 -0.89
N PRO A 42 7.44 -7.35 -1.75
CA PRO A 42 6.88 -6.69 -2.93
C PRO A 42 6.13 -7.65 -3.87
N ASP A 43 6.58 -8.89 -3.98
CA ASP A 43 6.03 -9.94 -4.86
C ASP A 43 4.85 -10.71 -4.24
N ASP A 44 4.52 -10.48 -2.97
CA ASP A 44 3.38 -11.10 -2.31
C ASP A 44 2.07 -10.71 -3.01
N SER A 45 1.20 -11.69 -3.19
CA SER A 45 -0.11 -11.52 -3.77
C SER A 45 -1.04 -10.77 -2.82
N LEU A 46 -1.68 -9.73 -3.35
CA LEU A 46 -2.73 -9.01 -2.61
C LEU A 46 -3.87 -9.96 -2.22
N TYR A 47 -4.24 -10.91 -3.09
CA TYR A 47 -5.32 -11.84 -2.81
C TYR A 47 -4.88 -13.09 -2.05
N TYR A 48 -3.84 -13.79 -2.49
CA TYR A 48 -3.48 -15.08 -1.89
C TYR A 48 -2.73 -14.92 -0.57
N ASP A 49 -1.85 -13.92 -0.44
CA ASP A 49 -1.01 -13.74 0.73
C ASP A 49 -1.64 -12.74 1.72
N LEU A 50 -2.21 -11.65 1.21
CA LEU A 50 -2.83 -10.61 2.07
C LEU A 50 -4.36 -10.75 2.20
N GLY A 51 -5.01 -11.62 1.43
CA GLY A 51 -6.46 -11.85 1.51
C GLY A 51 -7.34 -10.73 0.94
N ILE A 52 -6.76 -9.72 0.28
CA ILE A 52 -7.47 -8.59 -0.31
C ILE A 52 -7.89 -8.95 -1.73
N SER A 53 -9.18 -9.20 -1.95
CA SER A 53 -9.70 -9.49 -3.29
C SER A 53 -9.64 -8.25 -4.21
N PRO A 54 -9.61 -8.42 -5.54
CA PRO A 54 -9.67 -7.29 -6.48
C PRO A 54 -10.88 -6.38 -6.24
N THR A 55 -12.04 -6.95 -5.88
CA THR A 55 -13.27 -6.19 -5.58
C THR A 55 -13.12 -5.37 -4.30
N GLU A 56 -12.52 -5.94 -3.24
CA GLU A 56 -12.25 -5.20 -2.01
C GLU A 56 -11.25 -4.08 -2.23
N LEU A 57 -10.19 -4.35 -3.00
CA LEU A 57 -9.21 -3.33 -3.36
C LEU A 57 -9.84 -2.19 -4.16
N ALA A 58 -10.71 -2.51 -5.13
CA ALA A 58 -11.47 -1.53 -5.90
C ALA A 58 -12.33 -0.62 -5.00
N SER A 59 -12.96 -1.19 -3.96
CA SER A 59 -13.81 -0.44 -3.03
C SER A 59 -13.05 0.62 -2.23
N LEU A 60 -11.72 0.50 -2.15
CA LEU A 60 -10.85 1.44 -1.43
C LEU A 60 -10.43 2.65 -2.27
N ALA A 61 -10.81 2.74 -3.55
CA ALA A 61 -10.40 3.83 -4.45
C ALA A 61 -10.60 5.23 -3.83
N TRP A 62 -11.77 5.48 -3.27
CA TRP A 62 -12.06 6.76 -2.62
C TRP A 62 -11.16 7.01 -1.40
N ALA A 63 -10.98 6.00 -0.53
CA ALA A 63 -10.15 6.12 0.66
C ALA A 63 -8.67 6.34 0.32
N ILE A 64 -8.14 5.67 -0.70
CA ILE A 64 -6.78 5.86 -1.22
C ILE A 64 -6.62 7.28 -1.78
N ASN A 65 -7.56 7.72 -2.61
CA ASN A 65 -7.52 9.06 -3.20
C ASN A 65 -7.54 10.15 -2.10
N ALA A 66 -8.51 10.08 -1.18
CA ALA A 66 -8.71 11.10 -0.15
C ALA A 66 -7.65 11.06 0.96
N SER A 67 -7.21 9.88 1.39
CA SER A 67 -6.33 9.75 2.55
C SER A 67 -4.85 9.74 2.17
N VAL A 68 -4.52 9.27 0.96
CA VAL A 68 -3.12 9.12 0.51
C VAL A 68 -2.78 10.17 -0.54
N ILE A 69 -3.50 10.20 -1.66
CA ILE A 69 -3.12 11.08 -2.79
C ILE A 69 -3.36 12.56 -2.46
N ASP A 70 -4.49 12.89 -1.85
CA ASP A 70 -4.78 14.26 -1.44
C ASP A 70 -3.82 14.74 -0.34
N SER A 71 -3.42 13.87 0.58
CA SER A 71 -2.51 14.21 1.69
C SER A 71 -1.05 14.36 1.27
N PHE A 72 -0.56 13.49 0.38
CA PHE A 72 0.87 13.37 0.09
C PHE A 72 1.26 13.74 -1.35
N GLY A 73 0.29 13.84 -2.27
CA GLY A 73 0.59 14.15 -3.66
C GLY A 73 1.08 15.58 -3.86
N ARG A 74 1.98 15.77 -4.83
CA ARG A 74 2.46 17.11 -5.19
C ARG A 74 1.32 17.96 -5.78
N PRO A 75 1.12 19.21 -5.32
CA PRO A 75 0.12 20.10 -5.89
C PRO A 75 0.29 20.27 -7.40
N GLY A 76 -0.81 20.22 -8.16
CA GLY A 76 -0.80 20.42 -9.62
C GLY A 76 -0.41 19.20 -10.47
N THR A 77 0.08 18.12 -9.87
CA THR A 77 0.43 16.88 -10.60
C THR A 77 -0.34 15.65 -10.12
N LYS A 78 -1.19 15.78 -9.09
CA LYS A 78 -2.01 14.69 -8.55
C LYS A 78 -2.89 14.09 -9.65
N ARG A 79 -2.90 12.76 -9.72
CA ARG A 79 -3.85 11.97 -10.51
C ARG A 79 -4.48 10.94 -9.60
N TYR A 80 -5.78 10.75 -9.69
CA TYR A 80 -6.47 9.78 -8.84
C TYR A 80 -6.36 8.37 -9.40
N VAL A 81 -6.32 7.37 -8.52
CA VAL A 81 -6.49 5.97 -8.91
C VAL A 81 -7.95 5.71 -9.21
N THR A 82 -8.20 4.85 -10.21
CA THR A 82 -9.54 4.37 -10.54
C THR A 82 -9.78 2.98 -9.96
N THR A 83 -11.06 2.59 -9.87
CA THR A 83 -11.45 1.24 -9.46
C THR A 83 -10.86 0.16 -10.36
N VAL A 84 -10.83 0.39 -11.67
CA VAL A 84 -10.30 -0.55 -12.67
C VAL A 84 -8.80 -0.75 -12.52
N GLU A 85 -8.05 0.33 -12.28
CA GLU A 85 -6.61 0.26 -12.04
C GLU A 85 -6.29 -0.55 -10.78
N LEU A 86 -7.06 -0.33 -9.72
CA LEU A 86 -6.92 -1.08 -8.47
C LEU A 86 -7.26 -2.56 -8.65
N GLN A 87 -8.29 -2.90 -9.43
CA GLN A 87 -8.62 -4.30 -9.74
C GLN A 87 -7.53 -5.01 -10.54
N ALA A 88 -6.71 -4.27 -11.28
CA ALA A 88 -5.62 -4.82 -12.06
C ALA A 88 -4.36 -5.12 -11.23
N CYS A 89 -4.23 -4.54 -10.03
CA CYS A 89 -3.12 -4.83 -9.12
C CYS A 89 -3.21 -6.27 -8.60
N LYS A 90 -2.12 -7.04 -8.73
CA LYS A 90 -2.06 -8.44 -8.28
C LYS A 90 -1.12 -8.61 -7.10
N GLN A 91 -0.05 -7.84 -7.08
CA GLN A 91 1.00 -7.89 -6.07
C GLN A 91 1.10 -6.57 -5.30
N VAL A 92 1.70 -6.62 -4.11
CA VAL A 92 1.95 -5.43 -3.28
C VAL A 92 2.70 -4.36 -4.08
N ILE A 93 3.70 -4.75 -4.87
CA ILE A 93 4.49 -3.82 -5.68
C ILE A 93 3.66 -3.11 -6.76
N ASP A 94 2.68 -3.78 -7.36
CA ASP A 94 1.81 -3.16 -8.38
C ASP A 94 1.04 -1.99 -7.78
N LEU A 95 0.46 -2.21 -6.61
CA LEU A 95 -0.31 -1.21 -5.89
C LEU A 95 0.57 -0.05 -5.40
N MET A 96 1.73 -0.38 -4.83
CA MET A 96 2.68 0.63 -4.34
C MET A 96 3.17 1.52 -5.49
N ASN A 97 3.52 0.94 -6.63
CA ASN A 97 3.95 1.71 -7.81
C ASN A 97 2.81 2.56 -8.37
N LEU A 98 1.59 1.99 -8.52
CA LEU A 98 0.43 2.74 -8.98
C LEU A 98 0.17 3.99 -8.12
N VAL A 99 0.18 3.83 -6.80
CA VAL A 99 -0.05 4.94 -5.86
C VAL A 99 1.12 5.92 -5.90
N PHE A 100 2.37 5.44 -5.92
CA PHE A 100 3.54 6.30 -5.98
C PHE A 100 3.54 7.20 -7.23
N ASP A 101 3.21 6.65 -8.40
CA ASP A 101 3.06 7.42 -9.65
C ASP A 101 1.99 8.52 -9.52
N ARG A 102 0.94 8.29 -8.73
CA ARG A 102 -0.13 9.26 -8.49
C ARG A 102 0.27 10.41 -7.58
N LEU A 103 1.26 10.20 -6.72
CA LEU A 103 1.81 11.26 -5.87
C LEU A 103 2.64 12.28 -6.68
N GLY A 104 2.99 11.96 -7.93
CA GLY A 104 3.77 12.82 -8.82
C GLY A 104 5.26 12.84 -8.48
N ALA A 105 5.80 11.70 -8.05
CA ALA A 105 7.21 11.54 -7.71
C ALA A 105 8.14 11.70 -8.92
#